data_AF-A0AA43UF08-F1
#
_entry.id   AF-A0AA43UF08-F1
#
_cell.length_a   1.000
_cell.length_b   1.000
_cell.length_c   1.000
_cell.angle_alpha   90.00
_cell.angle_beta   90.00
_cell.angle_gamma   90.00
#
_symmetry.space_group_name_H-M   'P 1'
#
loop_
_entity.id
_entity.type
_entity.pdbx_description
1 polymer ?
#
loop_
_entity_poly.entity_id
_entity_poly.type
_entity_poly.pdbx_seq_one_letter_code
_entity_poly.pdbx_strand_id
1 'polypeptide(L)'
;LNASNKGFCSVMEQFDTSNAMGRFVMDLIQRIAQLESEQIGERVKLGMEQKARTMGGLLGFGQPYGYDYRKGVLSVNDDEVFVVRAIYRMYNKGFSMEFIATSLNDASIPAKKGGRWNRQSIFKILHNPLYVGYVKWGEIVREGDHPAIIDMDEFITINGPIKVNS
;
A
#
# COMPACT_ATOMS: atom_id res chain seq x y z
N LEU A 1 -45.42 -49.42 2.08
CA LEU A 1 -45.94 -48.19 2.72
C LEU A 1 -45.13 -47.93 3.98
N ASN A 2 -44.30 -46.89 3.94
CA ASN A 2 -43.76 -46.07 5.06
C ASN A 2 -42.98 -46.81 6.18
N ALA A 3 -41.81 -46.38 6.65
CA ALA A 3 -41.28 -45.03 6.67
C ALA A 3 -39.74 -45.05 6.76
N SER A 4 -39.13 -44.22 5.94
CA SER A 4 -37.72 -43.84 5.97
C SER A 4 -37.36 -43.25 7.34
N ASN A 5 -36.62 -43.99 8.18
CA ASN A 5 -35.93 -43.40 9.32
C ASN A 5 -34.50 -42.98 8.90
N LYS A 6 -34.42 -42.12 7.88
CA LYS A 6 -33.18 -41.41 7.55
C LYS A 6 -33.08 -40.22 8.50
N GLY A 7 -32.39 -40.41 9.61
CA GLY A 7 -31.89 -39.30 10.41
C GLY A 7 -30.76 -38.62 9.66
N PHE A 8 -31.05 -37.56 8.92
CA PHE A 8 -30.02 -36.58 8.57
C PHE A 8 -29.70 -35.80 9.86
N CYS A 9 -28.83 -36.39 10.67
CA CYS A 9 -28.18 -35.69 11.75
C CYS A 9 -27.08 -34.82 11.11
N SER A 10 -27.44 -33.59 10.76
CA SER A 10 -26.45 -32.53 10.51
C SER A 10 -25.83 -32.18 11.85
N VAL A 11 -24.84 -32.97 12.24
CA VAL A 11 -24.10 -32.82 13.49
C VAL A 11 -23.05 -31.76 13.21
N MET A 12 -23.38 -30.51 13.57
CA MET A 12 -22.37 -29.65 14.19
C MET A 12 -21.76 -30.49 15.31
N GLU A 13 -20.57 -31.03 15.11
CA GLU A 13 -19.85 -31.80 16.12
C GLU A 13 -19.79 -30.97 17.40
N GLN A 14 -20.59 -31.36 18.39
CA GLN A 14 -20.36 -30.99 19.78
C GLN A 14 -19.08 -31.70 20.20
N PHE A 15 -17.93 -31.13 19.86
CA PHE A 15 -16.67 -31.56 20.43
C PHE A 15 -16.74 -31.24 21.92
N ASP A 16 -16.94 -32.27 22.72
CA ASP A 16 -16.93 -32.17 24.17
C ASP A 16 -15.51 -31.79 24.64
N THR A 17 -15.25 -30.48 24.80
CA THR A 17 -13.96 -29.95 25.28
C THR A 17 -13.70 -30.26 26.76
N SER A 18 -14.62 -30.94 27.44
CA SER A 18 -14.39 -31.40 28.82
C SER A 18 -13.45 -32.60 28.88
N ASN A 19 -13.32 -33.38 27.79
CA ASN A 19 -12.39 -34.51 27.70
C ASN A 19 -11.12 -34.17 26.88
N ALA A 20 -10.03 -34.90 27.13
CA ALA A 20 -8.72 -34.61 26.55
C ALA A 20 -8.70 -34.71 25.02
N MET A 21 -9.51 -35.60 24.43
CA MET A 21 -9.62 -35.77 22.99
C MET A 21 -10.33 -34.59 22.33
N GLY A 22 -11.41 -34.06 22.91
CA GLY A 22 -12.11 -32.88 22.41
C GLY A 22 -11.24 -31.63 22.42
N ARG A 23 -10.43 -31.44 23.48
CA ARG A 23 -9.43 -30.35 23.51
C ARG A 23 -8.35 -30.52 22.44
N PHE A 24 -7.84 -31.73 22.24
CA PHE A 24 -6.85 -32.01 21.20
C PHE A 24 -7.38 -31.73 19.78
N VAL A 25 -8.62 -32.14 19.47
CA VAL A 25 -9.22 -31.84 18.17
C VAL A 25 -9.44 -30.34 17.99
N MET A 26 -9.88 -29.63 19.04
CA MET A 26 -10.02 -28.18 18.99
C MET A 26 -8.69 -27.47 18.75
N ASP A 27 -7.63 -27.87 19.45
CA ASP A 27 -6.28 -27.33 19.23
C ASP A 27 -5.80 -27.58 17.80
N LEU A 28 -6.08 -28.76 17.24
CA LEU A 28 -5.75 -29.09 15.86
C LEU A 28 -6.53 -28.19 14.87
N ILE A 29 -7.83 -28.00 15.06
CA ILE A 29 -8.65 -27.11 14.22
C ILE A 29 -8.13 -25.66 14.29
N GLN A 30 -7.80 -25.17 15.49
CA GLN A 30 -7.22 -23.83 15.65
C GLN A 30 -5.87 -23.70 14.92
N ARG A 31 -5.03 -24.73 15.01
CA ARG A 31 -3.74 -24.77 14.28
C ARG A 31 -3.96 -24.80 12.77
N ILE A 32 -4.93 -25.56 12.28
CA ILE A 32 -5.29 -25.60 10.85
C ILE A 32 -5.81 -24.23 10.39
N ALA A 33 -6.73 -23.62 11.12
CA ALA A 33 -7.25 -22.30 10.79
C ALA A 33 -6.15 -21.22 10.77
N GLN A 34 -5.20 -21.28 11.72
CA GLN A 34 -4.04 -20.41 11.73
C GLN A 34 -3.15 -20.62 10.50
N LEU A 35 -2.85 -21.88 10.16
CA LEU A 35 -2.06 -22.23 8.97
C LEU A 35 -2.74 -21.78 7.67
N GLU A 36 -4.05 -21.95 7.56
CA GLU A 36 -4.82 -21.47 6.39
C GLU A 36 -4.77 -19.95 6.27
N SER A 37 -4.92 -19.23 7.39
CA SER A 37 -4.80 -17.77 7.44
C SER A 37 -3.42 -17.29 6.97
N GLU A 38 -2.35 -17.94 7.44
CA GLU A 38 -0.97 -17.68 7.03
C GLU A 38 -0.77 -17.94 5.52
N GLN A 39 -1.26 -19.06 5.01
CA GLN A 39 -1.20 -19.41 3.59
C GLN A 39 -2.00 -18.47 2.68
N ILE A 40 -3.12 -17.92 3.16
CA ILE A 40 -3.87 -16.89 2.44
C ILE A 40 -3.01 -15.61 2.36
N GLY A 41 -2.39 -15.20 3.46
CA GLY A 41 -1.48 -14.06 3.50
C GLY A 41 -0.32 -14.20 2.51
N GLU A 42 0.31 -15.38 2.47
CA GLU A 42 1.38 -15.70 1.52
C GLU A 42 0.90 -15.65 0.07
N ARG A 43 -0.24 -16.26 -0.25
CA ARG A 43 -0.81 -16.23 -1.61
C ARG A 43 -1.17 -14.82 -2.06
N VAL A 44 -1.72 -13.99 -1.18
CA VAL A 44 -2.01 -12.58 -1.48
C VAL A 44 -0.71 -11.83 -1.76
N LYS A 45 0.33 -12.01 -0.93
CA LYS A 45 1.64 -11.39 -1.14
C LYS A 45 2.26 -11.80 -2.48
N LEU A 46 2.27 -13.10 -2.80
CA LEU A 46 2.77 -13.61 -4.07
C LEU A 46 1.99 -13.05 -5.27
N GLY A 47 0.66 -12.98 -5.17
CA GLY A 47 -0.18 -12.40 -6.22
C GLY A 47 0.08 -10.90 -6.42
N MET A 48 0.32 -10.15 -5.35
CA MET A 48 0.70 -8.74 -5.43
C MET A 48 2.12 -8.55 -5.98
N GLU A 49 3.07 -9.42 -5.60
CA GLU A 49 4.44 -9.42 -6.11
C GLU A 49 4.48 -9.70 -7.61
N GLN A 50 3.72 -10.70 -8.06
CA GLN A 50 3.61 -11.01 -9.47
C GLN A 50 2.99 -9.85 -10.25
N LYS A 51 1.90 -9.26 -9.75
CA LYS A 51 1.33 -8.04 -10.34
C LYS A 51 2.33 -6.89 -10.36
N ALA A 52 3.15 -6.75 -9.32
CA ALA A 52 4.15 -5.70 -9.24
C ALA A 52 5.21 -5.84 -10.33
N ARG A 53 5.57 -7.07 -10.66
CA ARG A 53 6.54 -7.40 -11.73
C ARG A 53 5.93 -7.32 -13.13
N THR A 54 4.69 -7.79 -13.31
CA THR A 54 4.14 -8.06 -14.66
C THR A 54 3.07 -7.10 -15.14
N MET A 55 2.42 -6.34 -14.25
CA MET A 55 1.25 -5.54 -14.60
C MET A 55 1.54 -4.04 -14.44
N GLY A 56 1.25 -3.26 -15.48
CA GLY A 56 1.20 -1.79 -15.43
C GLY A 56 0.07 -1.32 -14.51
N GLY A 57 0.28 -0.18 -13.84
CA GLY A 57 -0.69 0.41 -12.91
C GLY A 57 -0.27 0.44 -11.43
N LEU A 58 -1.08 1.12 -10.61
CA LEU A 58 -0.83 1.35 -9.19
C LEU A 58 -1.15 0.10 -8.37
N LEU A 59 -0.17 -0.43 -7.63
CA LEU A 59 -0.32 -1.63 -6.79
C LEU A 59 -1.02 -1.31 -5.47
N GLY A 60 -2.29 -0.93 -5.53
CA GLY A 60 -3.13 -0.72 -4.36
C GLY A 60 -2.78 0.52 -3.51
N PHE A 61 -1.93 1.41 -4.01
CA PHE A 61 -1.66 2.67 -3.31
C PHE A 61 -2.84 3.63 -3.45
N GLY A 62 -3.07 4.46 -2.43
CA GLY A 62 -3.95 5.62 -2.59
C GLY A 62 -3.40 6.55 -3.67
N GLN A 63 -4.29 7.30 -4.34
CA GLN A 63 -3.92 8.28 -5.37
C GLN A 63 -2.80 9.21 -4.84
N PRO A 64 -1.59 9.18 -5.41
CA PRO A 64 -0.49 10.01 -4.94
C PRO A 64 -0.79 11.49 -5.21
N TYR A 65 -0.31 12.36 -4.32
CA TYR A 65 -0.42 13.80 -4.51
C TYR A 65 0.43 14.22 -5.72
N GLY A 66 -0.04 15.13 -6.56
CA GLY A 66 0.56 15.46 -7.86
C GLY A 66 -0.03 14.68 -9.05
N TYR A 67 -0.88 13.67 -8.79
CA TYR A 67 -1.47 12.85 -9.84
C TYR A 67 -2.95 12.57 -9.63
N ASP A 68 -3.64 12.39 -10.75
CA ASP A 68 -4.98 11.85 -10.88
C ASP A 68 -4.94 10.39 -11.31
N TYR A 69 -5.72 9.53 -10.66
CA TYR A 69 -5.85 8.13 -11.06
C TYR A 69 -7.17 7.94 -11.80
N ARG A 70 -7.11 7.76 -13.12
CA ARG A 70 -8.29 7.55 -13.97
C ARG A 70 -8.07 6.35 -14.87
N LYS A 71 -9.01 5.40 -14.87
CA LYS A 71 -9.02 4.22 -15.76
C LYS A 71 -7.71 3.39 -15.75
N GLY A 72 -7.07 3.27 -14.60
CA GLY A 72 -5.83 2.48 -14.49
C GLY A 72 -4.53 3.28 -14.67
N VAL A 73 -4.62 4.54 -15.11
CA VAL A 73 -3.48 5.38 -15.46
C VAL A 73 -3.35 6.56 -14.50
N LEU A 74 -2.11 6.92 -14.15
CA LEU A 74 -1.79 8.16 -13.46
C LEU A 74 -1.59 9.28 -14.48
N SER A 75 -2.43 10.31 -14.41
CA SER A 75 -2.26 11.56 -15.14
C SER A 75 -1.76 12.64 -14.20
N VAL A 76 -0.94 13.57 -14.70
CA VAL A 76 -0.44 14.70 -13.92
C VAL A 76 -1.60 15.61 -13.50
N ASN A 77 -1.55 16.11 -12.26
CA ASN A 77 -2.44 17.16 -11.77
C ASN A 77 -1.61 18.43 -11.55
N ASP A 78 -1.74 19.40 -12.47
CA ASP A 78 -0.85 20.56 -12.52
C ASP A 78 -0.85 21.38 -11.22
N ASP A 79 -2.03 21.61 -10.62
CA ASP A 79 -2.15 22.36 -9.37
C ASP A 79 -1.38 21.69 -8.23
N GLU A 80 -1.52 20.37 -8.09
CA GLU A 80 -0.83 19.60 -7.06
C GLU A 80 0.68 19.48 -7.36
N VAL A 81 1.09 19.46 -8.63
CA VAL A 81 2.51 19.40 -9.05
C VAL A 81 3.27 20.62 -8.58
N PHE A 82 2.68 21.81 -8.65
CA PHE A 82 3.31 23.03 -8.14
C PHE A 82 3.66 22.90 -6.65
N VAL A 83 2.76 22.30 -5.88
CA VAL A 83 2.97 22.06 -4.44
C VAL A 83 4.05 21.00 -4.21
N VAL A 84 4.08 19.92 -4.99
CA VAL A 84 5.16 18.92 -4.91
C VAL A 84 6.52 19.58 -5.16
N ARG A 85 6.65 20.36 -6.24
CA ARG A 85 7.89 21.09 -6.55
C ARG A 85 8.25 22.10 -5.46
N ALA A 86 7.27 22.77 -4.86
CA ALA A 86 7.50 23.67 -3.75
C ALA A 86 8.05 22.93 -2.52
N ILE A 87 7.53 21.73 -2.21
CA ILE A 87 8.01 20.89 -1.11
C ILE A 87 9.49 20.51 -1.31
N TYR A 88 9.85 20.00 -2.49
CA TYR A 88 11.24 19.66 -2.83
C TYR A 88 12.16 20.88 -2.69
N ARG A 89 11.76 22.02 -3.26
CA ARG A 89 12.51 23.27 -3.16
C ARG A 89 12.68 23.75 -1.72
N MET A 90 11.65 23.67 -0.88
CA MET A 90 11.76 24.06 0.54
C MET A 90 12.67 23.11 1.30
N TYR A 91 12.57 21.81 1.06
CA TYR A 91 13.44 20.84 1.69
C TYR A 91 14.92 21.05 1.31
N ASN A 92 15.20 21.29 0.02
CA ASN A 92 16.54 21.59 -0.49
C ASN A 92 17.12 22.91 0.05
N LYS A 93 16.26 23.84 0.52
CA LYS A 93 16.68 25.06 1.25
C LYS A 93 17.00 24.82 2.73
N GLY A 94 16.83 23.60 3.24
CA GLY A 94 17.11 23.22 4.63
C GLY A 94 15.92 23.35 5.59
N PHE A 95 14.70 23.58 5.08
CA PHE A 95 13.51 23.61 5.94
C PHE A 95 13.13 22.21 6.42
N SER A 96 12.72 22.10 7.69
CA SER A 96 12.26 20.82 8.25
C SER A 96 10.92 20.40 7.65
N MET A 97 10.68 19.09 7.58
CA MET A 97 9.40 18.55 7.06
C MET A 97 8.19 19.03 7.86
N GLU A 98 8.36 19.26 9.17
CA GLU A 98 7.32 19.82 10.04
C GLU A 98 6.99 21.27 9.64
N PHE A 99 8.03 22.08 9.44
CA PHE A 99 7.87 23.47 9.01
C PHE A 99 7.19 23.56 7.65
N ILE A 100 7.55 22.69 6.70
CA ILE A 100 6.92 22.62 5.38
C ILE A 100 5.43 22.28 5.51
N ALA A 101 5.09 21.27 6.31
CA ALA A 101 3.70 20.88 6.54
C ALA A 101 2.87 22.04 7.15
N THR A 102 3.41 22.70 8.17
CA THR A 102 2.76 23.87 8.78
C THR A 102 2.59 25.00 7.78
N SER A 103 3.62 25.33 7.00
CA SER A 103 3.57 26.39 5.99
C SER A 103 2.47 26.15 4.93
N LEU A 104 2.32 24.90 4.47
CA LEU A 104 1.26 24.54 3.52
C LEU A 104 -0.13 24.63 4.14
N ASN A 105 -0.27 24.21 5.40
CA ASN A 105 -1.53 24.31 6.14
C ASN A 105 -1.93 25.77 6.40
N ASP A 106 -0.97 26.63 6.75
CA ASP A 106 -1.19 28.06 6.99
C ASP A 106 -1.59 28.79 5.71
N ALA A 107 -1.02 28.37 4.57
CA ALA A 107 -1.43 28.80 3.24
C ALA A 107 -2.79 28.22 2.78
N SER A 108 -3.48 27.45 3.62
CA SER A 108 -4.76 26.79 3.31
C SER A 108 -4.69 25.87 2.09
N ILE A 109 -3.52 25.29 1.80
CA ILE A 109 -3.34 24.33 0.72
C ILE A 109 -3.77 22.95 1.22
N PRO A 110 -4.83 22.34 0.65
CA PRO A 110 -5.28 21.03 1.11
C PRO A 110 -4.31 19.92 0.68
N ALA A 111 -4.10 18.96 1.57
CA ALA A 111 -3.51 17.68 1.21
C ALA A 111 -4.52 16.85 0.39
N LYS A 112 -4.09 15.69 -0.14
CA LYS A 112 -4.95 14.84 -0.98
C LYS A 112 -6.30 14.57 -0.30
N LYS A 113 -7.40 14.66 -1.06
CA LYS A 113 -8.78 14.51 -0.56
C LYS A 113 -9.21 15.53 0.49
N GLY A 114 -8.58 16.71 0.55
CA GLY A 114 -8.98 17.79 1.47
C GLY A 114 -8.43 17.66 2.90
N GLY A 115 -7.44 16.78 3.13
CA GLY A 115 -6.82 16.61 4.45
C GLY A 115 -5.83 17.73 4.80
N ARG A 116 -5.27 17.66 6.01
CA ARG A 116 -4.16 18.53 6.45
C ARG A 116 -2.80 17.87 6.20
N TRP A 117 -1.79 18.69 5.95
CA TRP A 117 -0.40 18.26 5.87
C TRP A 117 0.16 17.91 7.24
N ASN A 118 1.01 16.89 7.28
CA ASN A 118 1.81 16.51 8.44
C ASN A 118 3.19 16.03 8.00
N ARG A 119 4.13 15.89 8.95
CA ARG A 119 5.49 15.40 8.68
C ARG A 119 5.54 14.16 7.79
N GLN A 120 4.65 13.20 8.06
CA GLN A 120 4.63 11.92 7.35
C GLN A 120 4.19 12.06 5.90
N SER A 121 3.29 13.01 5.61
CA SER A 121 2.83 13.31 4.25
C SER A 121 3.96 13.93 3.43
N ILE A 122 4.71 14.86 4.02
CA ILE A 122 5.90 15.45 3.40
C ILE A 122 6.98 14.39 3.17
N PHE A 123 7.25 13.56 4.18
CA PHE A 123 8.19 12.44 4.07
C PHE A 123 7.82 11.52 2.89
N LYS A 124 6.54 11.12 2.80
CA LYS A 124 6.05 10.29 1.69
C LYS A 124 6.24 10.94 0.33
N ILE A 125 6.10 12.26 0.21
CA ILE A 125 6.34 12.95 -1.06
C ILE A 125 7.83 12.89 -1.42
N LEU A 126 8.71 13.28 -0.49
CA LEU A 126 10.14 13.38 -0.76
C LEU A 126 10.82 12.04 -1.08
N HIS A 127 10.29 10.93 -0.54
CA HIS A 127 10.93 9.60 -0.64
C HIS A 127 10.22 8.63 -1.58
N ASN A 128 9.12 9.04 -2.22
CA ASN A 128 8.41 8.16 -3.14
C ASN A 128 9.01 8.26 -4.54
N PRO A 129 9.61 7.18 -5.07
CA PRO A 129 10.25 7.19 -6.39
C PRO A 129 9.24 7.38 -7.54
N LEU A 130 7.94 7.36 -7.25
CA LEU A 130 6.88 7.73 -8.17
C LEU A 130 7.07 9.13 -8.76
N TYR A 131 7.63 10.07 -8.00
CA TYR A 131 7.83 11.44 -8.48
C TYR A 131 8.88 11.57 -9.59
N VAL A 132 9.74 10.55 -9.73
CA VAL A 132 10.78 10.45 -10.77
C VAL A 132 10.50 9.32 -11.78
N GLY A 133 9.23 8.87 -11.87
CA GLY A 133 8.81 7.91 -12.89
C GLY A 133 8.97 6.43 -12.53
N TYR A 134 9.24 6.09 -11.27
CA TYR A 134 9.42 4.70 -10.83
C TYR A 134 8.30 4.23 -9.91
N VAL A 135 7.95 2.96 -9.96
CA VAL A 135 6.98 2.33 -9.05
C VAL A 135 7.72 1.39 -8.11
N LYS A 136 7.47 1.53 -6.80
CA LYS A 136 8.03 0.66 -5.75
C LYS A 136 6.94 -0.16 -5.07
N TRP A 137 7.17 -1.46 -4.92
CA TRP A 137 6.35 -2.36 -4.11
C TRP A 137 7.24 -3.36 -3.37
N GLY A 138 7.24 -3.27 -2.04
CA GLY A 138 8.21 -4.02 -1.22
C GLY A 138 9.64 -3.69 -1.65
N GLU A 139 10.39 -4.72 -2.02
CA GLU A 139 11.75 -4.60 -2.58
C GLU A 139 11.76 -4.32 -4.08
N ILE A 140 10.66 -4.54 -4.79
CA ILE A 140 10.63 -4.39 -6.25
C ILE A 140 10.53 -2.92 -6.62
N VAL A 141 11.46 -2.45 -7.46
CA VAL A 141 11.44 -1.11 -8.06
C VAL A 141 11.56 -1.27 -9.56
N ARG A 142 10.63 -0.67 -10.30
CA ARG A 142 10.60 -0.68 -11.78
C ARG A 142 10.22 0.68 -12.34
N GLU A 143 10.44 0.88 -13.61
CA GLU A 143 9.91 2.04 -14.33
C GLU A 143 8.38 1.97 -14.39
N GLY A 144 7.74 3.13 -14.22
CA GLY A 144 6.31 3.34 -14.32
C GLY A 144 5.93 3.99 -15.64
N ASP A 145 4.69 3.80 -16.05
CA ASP A 145 4.15 4.36 -17.30
C ASP A 145 3.65 5.81 -17.14
N HIS A 146 3.89 6.43 -15.99
CA HIS A 146 3.38 7.76 -15.65
C HIS A 146 4.47 8.84 -15.83
N PRO A 147 4.10 10.08 -16.17
CA PRO A 147 5.08 11.15 -16.34
C PRO A 147 5.79 11.47 -15.03
N ALA A 148 7.12 11.60 -15.04
CA ALA A 148 7.87 12.13 -13.92
C ALA A 148 7.58 13.64 -13.74
N ILE A 149 7.49 14.10 -12.48
CA ILE A 149 7.20 15.51 -12.17
C ILE A 149 8.34 16.22 -11.44
N ILE A 150 9.29 15.44 -10.90
CA ILE A 150 10.54 15.87 -10.27
C ILE A 150 11.71 15.33 -11.09
N ASP A 151 12.81 16.08 -11.09
CA ASP A 151 14.05 15.65 -11.73
C ASP A 151 14.76 14.55 -10.94
N MET A 152 15.40 13.61 -11.64
CA MET A 152 16.09 12.49 -11.03
C MET A 152 17.23 12.95 -10.10
N ASP A 153 17.97 13.99 -10.48
CA ASP A 153 19.10 14.48 -9.67
C ASP A 153 18.62 15.13 -8.36
N GLU A 154 17.47 15.81 -8.40
CA GLU A 154 16.84 16.41 -7.22
C GLU A 154 16.39 15.32 -6.23
N PHE A 155 15.84 14.22 -6.74
CA PHE A 155 15.46 13.07 -5.92
C PHE A 155 16.65 12.34 -5.31
N ILE A 156 17.71 12.10 -6.11
CA ILE A 156 18.93 11.40 -5.66
C ILE A 156 19.66 12.19 -4.58
N THR A 157 19.65 13.53 -4.66
CA THR A 157 20.24 14.39 -3.63
C THR A 157 19.66 14.13 -2.25
N ILE A 158 18.37 13.77 -2.18
CA ILE A 158 17.65 13.54 -0.92
C ILE A 158 17.71 12.06 -0.50
N ASN A 159 17.59 11.13 -1.46
CA ASN A 159 17.32 9.71 -1.19
C ASN A 159 18.48 8.77 -1.53
N GLY A 160 19.48 9.26 -2.27
CA GLY A 160 20.49 8.43 -2.92
C GLY A 160 19.99 7.76 -4.21
N PRO A 161 20.85 6.96 -4.87
CA PRO A 161 20.54 6.34 -6.14
C PRO A 161 19.45 5.26 -6.02
N ILE A 162 18.56 5.23 -7.01
CA ILE A 162 17.53 4.19 -7.11
C ILE A 162 18.17 2.88 -7.58
N LYS A 163 17.95 1.80 -6.85
CA LYS A 163 18.33 0.45 -7.25
C LYS A 163 17.12 -0.22 -7.90
N VAL A 164 17.16 -0.35 -9.21
CA VAL A 164 16.13 -1.03 -10.00
C VAL A 164 16.39 -2.53 -9.92
N ASN A 165 15.37 -3.30 -9.54
CA ASN A 165 15.46 -4.76 -9.53
C ASN A 165 14.99 -5.25 -10.90
N SER A 166 15.97 -5.54 -11.77
CA SER A 166 15.76 -6.19 -13.07
C SER A 166 15.25 -7.62 -12.92
#